data_AF-B6HJX8-F1
#
_entry.id   AF-B6HJX8-F1
#
_cell.length_a   1.000
_cell.length_b   1.000
_cell.length_c   1.000
_cell.angle_alpha   90.00
_cell.angle_beta   90.00
_cell.angle_gamma   90.00
#
_symmetry.space_group_name_H-M   'P 1'
#
loop_
_entity.id
_entity.type
_entity.pdbx_description
1 polymer ?
#
loop_
_entity_poly.entity_id
_entity_poly.type
_entity_poly.pdbx_seq_one_letter_code
_entity_poly.pdbx_strand_id
1 'polypeptide(L)'
;MPSLMDLPLEIRLMIFKETINGRRTPPMPPSKSHRGEITYWQDRDSCHRHKLCHEVSDSSNSLPLLLISRQASVETQSILNRMKKTTYVLDLSILNEEKMFTTWILVPRLTTRLSALHIDVRLFGHMFTSNDVQERRARRYRGNNGLSRFFYEFLERSLLYGTLDKKGSSGISLEDRVITVENLVLDFRSAETKLPFPPSDMDYSDWMKKDFGNSRFSNEQVDEDEALKYTTRPEWPLCTWSTWLRGMTIMRNINEMYGGLIYERIGTISMLVNGGLETTVDLTGELAKVHVYSPLDTWVETTLVGREAHGFPFVQPQDLDRG
;
A
#
# COMPACT_ATOMS: atom_id res chain seq x y z
N MET A 1 22.79 -36.21 -18.18
CA MET A 1 22.57 -34.75 -18.15
C MET A 1 22.61 -34.33 -16.69
N PRO A 2 23.41 -33.31 -16.32
CA PRO A 2 23.45 -32.84 -14.94
C PRO A 2 22.12 -32.18 -14.55
N SER A 3 21.63 -32.49 -13.36
CA SER A 3 20.43 -31.95 -12.71
C SER A 3 20.80 -30.92 -11.65
N LEU A 4 19.86 -30.04 -11.29
CA LEU A 4 20.00 -29.13 -10.14
C LEU A 4 20.33 -29.90 -8.85
N MET A 5 19.80 -31.13 -8.70
CA MET A 5 20.04 -31.97 -7.53
C MET A 5 21.42 -32.61 -7.51
N ASP A 6 22.15 -32.62 -8.63
CA ASP A 6 23.52 -33.11 -8.70
C ASP A 6 24.55 -32.07 -8.20
N LEU A 7 24.12 -30.82 -8.00
CA LEU A 7 24.98 -29.76 -7.44
C LEU A 7 25.26 -30.00 -5.95
N PRO A 8 26.42 -29.53 -5.43
CA PRO A 8 26.68 -29.51 -4.00
C PRO A 8 25.59 -28.75 -3.23
N LEU A 9 25.35 -29.17 -1.98
CA LEU A 9 24.30 -28.61 -1.12
C LEU A 9 24.44 -27.09 -0.98
N GLU A 10 25.66 -26.59 -0.82
CA GLU A 10 25.96 -25.18 -0.63
C GLU A 10 25.46 -24.34 -1.81
N ILE A 11 25.68 -24.85 -3.04
CA ILE A 11 25.27 -24.18 -4.27
C ILE A 11 23.75 -24.20 -4.42
N ARG A 12 23.09 -25.32 -4.10
CA ARG A 12 21.62 -25.39 -4.12
C ARG A 12 20.99 -24.43 -3.13
N LEU A 13 21.51 -24.36 -1.91
CA LEU A 13 21.02 -23.44 -0.89
C LEU A 13 21.18 -21.98 -1.32
N MET A 14 22.27 -21.62 -1.99
CA MET A 14 22.44 -20.29 -2.57
C MET A 14 21.38 -20.01 -3.65
N ILE A 15 21.20 -20.92 -4.61
CA ILE A 15 20.20 -20.78 -5.68
C ILE A 15 18.79 -20.62 -5.10
N PHE A 16 18.41 -21.46 -4.13
CA PHE A 16 17.10 -21.38 -3.49
C PHE A 16 16.92 -20.07 -2.72
N LYS A 17 17.95 -19.61 -2.00
CA LYS A 17 17.91 -18.33 -1.31
C LYS A 17 17.71 -17.17 -2.28
N GLU A 18 18.42 -17.15 -3.40
CA GLU A 18 18.25 -16.12 -4.43
C GLU A 18 16.88 -16.22 -5.10
N THR A 19 16.37 -17.43 -5.35
CA THR A 19 15.04 -17.63 -5.93
C THR A 19 13.93 -17.13 -5.01
N ILE A 20 14.03 -17.42 -3.72
CA ILE A 20 13.07 -16.98 -2.69
C ILE A 20 13.06 -15.45 -2.55
N ASN A 21 14.23 -14.81 -2.66
CA ASN A 21 14.38 -13.36 -2.52
C ASN A 21 14.37 -12.61 -3.86
N GLY A 22 14.21 -13.33 -4.97
CA GLY A 22 14.25 -12.79 -6.32
C GLY A 22 13.06 -11.87 -6.58
N ARG A 23 13.34 -10.60 -6.89
CA ARG A 23 12.30 -9.64 -7.29
C ARG A 23 11.88 -9.94 -8.72
N ARG A 24 10.57 -10.03 -8.95
CA ARG A 24 10.02 -10.06 -10.32
C ARG A 24 10.25 -8.70 -10.98
N THR A 25 10.36 -8.69 -12.29
CA THR A 25 10.37 -7.42 -13.02
C THR A 25 8.98 -6.79 -12.91
N PRO A 26 8.85 -5.53 -12.44
CA PRO A 26 7.57 -4.85 -12.41
C PRO A 26 7.00 -4.75 -13.83
N PRO A 27 5.67 -4.85 -13.99
CA PRO A 27 5.06 -4.75 -15.31
C PRO A 27 5.42 -3.40 -15.95
N MET A 28 5.80 -3.43 -17.23
CA MET A 28 5.77 -2.23 -18.09
C MET A 28 4.31 -1.83 -18.33
N PRO A 29 4.02 -0.57 -18.73
CA PRO A 29 2.87 0.21 -18.26
C PRO A 29 1.61 -0.63 -18.12
N PRO A 30 0.90 -0.48 -16.99
CA PRO A 30 0.05 -1.52 -16.45
C PRO A 30 -0.86 -2.10 -17.54
N SER A 31 -0.58 -3.35 -17.96
CA SER A 31 -1.30 -4.03 -19.04
C SER A 31 -2.70 -4.42 -18.58
N LYS A 32 -3.72 -4.16 -19.41
CA LYS A 32 -5.11 -4.57 -19.16
C LYS A 32 -5.32 -6.09 -19.21
N SER A 33 -4.37 -6.85 -19.76
CA SER A 33 -4.45 -8.32 -19.83
C SER A 33 -4.13 -8.94 -18.46
N HIS A 34 -4.85 -10.01 -18.09
CA HIS A 34 -4.65 -10.79 -16.84
C HIS A 34 -5.00 -10.10 -15.52
N ARG A 35 -6.10 -9.34 -15.50
CA ARG A 35 -6.56 -8.64 -14.30
C ARG A 35 -7.73 -9.31 -13.63
N GLY A 36 -7.60 -9.51 -12.32
CA GLY A 36 -8.75 -9.76 -11.45
C GLY A 36 -9.31 -8.43 -10.96
N GLU A 37 -10.64 -8.31 -10.96
CA GLU A 37 -11.33 -7.22 -10.26
C GLU A 37 -11.43 -7.61 -8.78
N ILE A 38 -11.06 -6.71 -7.88
CA ILE A 38 -11.26 -6.92 -6.44
C ILE A 38 -12.72 -6.57 -6.13
N THR A 39 -13.58 -7.58 -6.08
CA THR A 39 -15.02 -7.43 -5.81
C THR A 39 -15.35 -7.32 -4.32
N TYR A 40 -14.36 -7.32 -3.43
CA TYR A 40 -14.54 -7.31 -1.97
C TYR A 40 -15.41 -6.14 -1.47
N TRP A 41 -15.44 -5.04 -2.19
CA TRP A 41 -16.16 -3.81 -1.81
C TRP A 41 -17.57 -3.71 -2.38
N GLN A 42 -18.05 -4.71 -3.13
CA GLN A 42 -19.38 -4.65 -3.76
C GLN A 42 -20.52 -4.62 -2.73
N ASP A 43 -20.33 -5.19 -1.54
CA ASP A 43 -21.38 -5.29 -0.51
C ASP A 43 -21.32 -4.23 0.59
N ARG A 44 -20.24 -3.44 0.71
CA ARG A 44 -20.04 -2.56 1.89
C ARG A 44 -20.53 -1.12 1.76
N ASP A 45 -20.67 -0.59 0.54
CA ASP A 45 -21.42 0.64 0.21
C ASP A 45 -20.96 1.16 -1.16
N SER A 46 -21.90 1.43 -2.08
CA SER A 46 -21.94 2.43 -3.16
C SER A 46 -20.73 2.67 -4.11
N CYS A 47 -19.54 2.09 -3.90
CA CYS A 47 -18.31 2.33 -4.65
C CYS A 47 -18.18 1.36 -5.84
N HIS A 48 -19.28 1.10 -6.55
CA HIS A 48 -19.33 0.13 -7.66
C HIS A 48 -18.51 0.51 -8.91
N ARG A 49 -17.69 1.58 -8.86
CA ARG A 49 -17.15 2.20 -10.08
C ARG A 49 -15.64 2.40 -10.13
N HIS A 50 -14.92 2.16 -9.03
CA HIS A 50 -13.47 2.23 -9.07
C HIS A 50 -12.89 0.82 -9.04
N LYS A 51 -12.25 0.45 -10.14
CA LYS A 51 -11.73 -0.89 -10.34
C LYS A 51 -10.30 -0.94 -9.85
N LEU A 52 -10.10 -1.34 -8.59
CA LEU A 52 -8.79 -1.80 -8.15
C LEU A 52 -8.50 -3.11 -8.90
N CYS A 53 -7.57 -3.03 -9.83
CA CYS A 53 -7.15 -4.16 -10.62
C CYS A 53 -5.87 -4.72 -10.01
N HIS A 54 -5.87 -6.01 -9.74
CA HIS A 54 -4.65 -6.72 -9.36
C HIS A 54 -4.20 -7.59 -10.53
N GLU A 55 -2.89 -7.67 -10.71
CA GLU A 55 -2.30 -8.70 -11.55
C GLU A 55 -2.41 -10.04 -10.81
N VAL A 56 -2.99 -11.03 -11.49
CA VAL A 56 -3.12 -12.39 -10.98
C VAL A 56 -1.72 -12.99 -10.93
N SER A 57 -1.13 -13.04 -9.74
CA SER A 57 0.23 -13.55 -9.54
C SER A 57 0.29 -14.29 -8.22
N ASP A 58 -0.13 -15.55 -8.29
CA ASP A 58 -0.83 -16.25 -7.20
C ASP A 58 0.07 -17.13 -6.32
N SER A 59 1.36 -16.85 -6.25
CA SER A 59 2.24 -17.69 -5.44
C SER A 59 3.40 -16.95 -4.82
N SER A 60 3.64 -17.26 -3.54
CA SER A 60 4.89 -16.92 -2.88
C SER A 60 6.06 -17.48 -3.68
N ASN A 61 7.17 -16.76 -3.69
CA ASN A 61 8.39 -17.15 -4.40
C ASN A 61 8.88 -18.55 -4.02
N SER A 62 8.60 -18.98 -2.78
CA SER A 62 8.94 -20.31 -2.27
C SER A 62 8.01 -21.44 -2.73
N LEU A 63 6.77 -21.16 -3.13
CA LEU A 63 5.78 -22.23 -3.38
C LEU A 63 6.24 -23.21 -4.48
N PRO A 64 6.76 -22.77 -5.64
CA PRO A 64 7.27 -23.71 -6.64
C PRO A 64 8.38 -24.63 -6.10
N LEU A 65 9.30 -24.10 -5.29
CA LEU A 65 10.39 -24.87 -4.68
C LEU A 65 9.89 -25.87 -3.63
N LEU A 66 8.83 -25.53 -2.91
CA LEU A 66 8.20 -26.41 -1.93
C LEU A 66 7.47 -27.59 -2.58
N LEU A 67 6.99 -27.42 -3.83
CA LEU A 67 6.17 -28.40 -4.55
C LEU A 67 6.97 -29.29 -5.51
N ILE A 68 8.17 -28.90 -5.93
CA ILE A 68 8.91 -29.62 -6.98
C ILE A 68 9.49 -30.97 -6.55
N SER A 69 10.01 -31.08 -5.32
CA SER A 69 10.56 -32.33 -4.77
C SER A 69 10.68 -32.28 -3.25
N ARG A 70 10.75 -33.45 -2.59
CA ARG A 70 10.94 -33.54 -1.15
C ARG A 70 12.24 -32.87 -0.68
N GLN A 71 13.33 -33.06 -1.42
CA GLN A 71 14.63 -32.48 -1.08
C GLN A 71 14.62 -30.95 -1.19
N ALA A 72 14.13 -30.42 -2.32
CA ALA A 72 13.98 -28.97 -2.50
C ALA A 72 13.08 -28.36 -1.42
N SER A 73 12.01 -29.07 -1.05
CA SER A 73 11.09 -28.65 0.00
C SER A 73 11.77 -28.55 1.37
N VAL A 74 12.53 -29.56 1.79
CA VAL A 74 13.28 -29.55 3.07
C VAL A 74 14.35 -28.45 3.07
N GLU A 75 15.12 -28.32 1.99
CA GLU A 75 16.15 -27.30 1.85
C GLU A 75 15.54 -25.88 1.88
N THR A 76 14.42 -25.67 1.18
CA THR A 76 13.67 -24.40 1.17
C THR A 76 13.09 -24.06 2.53
N GLN A 77 12.49 -25.01 3.23
CA GLN A 77 11.97 -24.80 4.59
C GLN A 77 13.11 -24.43 5.56
N SER A 78 14.27 -25.08 5.45
CA SER A 78 15.44 -24.73 6.24
C SER A 78 15.88 -23.28 6.02
N ILE A 79 15.86 -22.79 4.77
CA ILE A 79 16.15 -21.39 4.45
C ILE A 79 15.11 -20.46 5.06
N LEU A 80 13.81 -20.73 4.83
CA LEU A 80 12.71 -19.90 5.34
C LEU A 80 12.70 -19.82 6.88
N ASN A 81 13.03 -20.91 7.58
CA ASN A 81 13.12 -20.93 9.04
C ASN A 81 14.28 -20.11 9.58
N ARG A 82 15.37 -19.98 8.81
CA ARG A 82 16.54 -19.16 9.15
C ARG A 82 16.35 -17.67 8.81
N MET A 83 15.37 -17.33 7.96
CA MET A 83 15.04 -15.94 7.63
C MET A 83 14.39 -15.26 8.83
N LYS A 84 15.16 -14.40 9.50
CA LYS A 84 14.69 -13.62 10.66
C LYS A 84 13.72 -12.50 10.28
N LYS A 85 13.86 -11.95 9.07
CA LYS A 85 13.06 -10.84 8.57
C LYS A 85 12.35 -11.24 7.29
N THR A 86 11.06 -10.92 7.20
CA THR A 86 10.26 -11.13 6.00
C THR A 86 9.94 -9.78 5.40
N THR A 87 10.41 -9.54 4.18
CA THR A 87 10.13 -8.32 3.43
C THR A 87 9.29 -8.65 2.22
N TYR A 88 8.19 -7.92 2.04
CA TYR A 88 7.42 -7.95 0.81
C TYR A 88 7.72 -6.71 -0.01
N VAL A 89 7.63 -6.87 -1.33
CA VAL A 89 7.68 -5.76 -2.29
C VAL A 89 6.43 -5.82 -3.15
N LEU A 90 5.74 -4.70 -3.21
CA LEU A 90 4.56 -4.46 -4.03
C LEU A 90 4.86 -3.32 -4.98
N ASP A 91 4.46 -3.49 -6.23
CA ASP A 91 4.35 -2.41 -7.19
C ASP A 91 2.92 -1.85 -7.17
N LEU A 92 2.79 -0.56 -6.95
CA LEU A 92 1.54 0.18 -7.05
C LEU A 92 1.64 1.16 -8.22
N SER A 93 1.16 0.75 -9.39
CA SER A 93 1.15 1.57 -10.58
C SER A 93 -0.12 2.44 -10.64
N ILE A 94 0.04 3.75 -10.76
CA ILE A 94 -1.06 4.72 -10.89
C ILE A 94 -1.02 5.29 -12.31
N LEU A 95 -2.05 4.99 -13.10
CA LEU A 95 -2.18 5.44 -14.49
C LEU A 95 -3.17 6.59 -14.60
N ASN A 96 -2.70 7.70 -15.20
CA ASN A 96 -3.47 8.92 -15.44
C ASN A 96 -4.15 9.45 -14.18
N GLU A 97 -3.49 9.29 -13.02
CA GLU A 97 -4.02 9.62 -11.68
C GLU A 97 -5.36 8.97 -11.29
N GLU A 98 -5.97 8.16 -12.15
CA GLU A 98 -7.32 7.62 -11.95
C GLU A 98 -7.28 6.14 -11.55
N LYS A 99 -6.39 5.37 -12.19
CA LYS A 99 -6.43 3.90 -12.15
C LYS A 99 -5.25 3.35 -11.39
N MET A 100 -5.53 2.61 -10.33
CA MET A 100 -4.52 1.91 -9.54
C MET A 100 -4.41 0.44 -9.91
N PHE A 101 -3.18 -0.03 -10.02
CA PHE A 101 -2.82 -1.41 -10.29
C PHE A 101 -1.83 -1.91 -9.26
N THR A 102 -2.10 -3.07 -8.69
CA THR A 102 -1.23 -3.69 -7.70
C THR A 102 -0.63 -4.99 -8.23
N THR A 103 0.68 -5.12 -8.13
CA THR A 103 1.43 -6.33 -8.50
C THR A 103 2.40 -6.69 -7.39
N TRP A 104 2.30 -7.91 -6.85
CA TRP A 104 3.27 -8.42 -5.87
C TRP A 104 4.58 -8.81 -6.57
N ILE A 105 5.65 -8.09 -6.25
CA ILE A 105 6.98 -8.23 -6.85
C ILE A 105 7.84 -9.25 -6.10
N LEU A 106 7.71 -9.27 -4.77
CA LEU A 106 8.44 -10.18 -3.90
C LEU A 106 7.56 -10.62 -2.72
N VAL A 107 7.32 -11.93 -2.62
CA VAL A 107 6.60 -12.55 -1.50
C VAL A 107 7.34 -13.83 -1.12
N PRO A 108 8.38 -13.77 -0.25
CA PRO A 108 9.25 -14.91 0.03
C PRO A 108 8.49 -16.12 0.58
N ARG A 109 7.54 -15.86 1.50
CA ARG A 109 6.62 -16.82 2.12
C ARG A 109 5.38 -16.07 2.56
N LEU A 110 4.24 -16.74 2.66
CA LEU A 110 3.06 -16.18 3.31
C LEU A 110 3.27 -16.16 4.83
N THR A 111 3.09 -15.00 5.45
CA THR A 111 3.17 -14.81 6.90
C THR A 111 2.26 -13.68 7.33
N THR A 112 1.93 -13.66 8.63
CA THR A 112 1.15 -12.59 9.26
C THR A 112 2.01 -11.48 9.83
N ARG A 113 3.34 -11.67 9.96
CA ARG A 113 4.24 -10.66 10.52
C ARG A 113 5.32 -10.29 9.52
N LEU A 114 5.25 -9.07 8.99
CA LEU A 114 6.20 -8.51 8.04
C LEU A 114 7.17 -7.57 8.75
N SER A 115 8.46 -7.74 8.52
CA SER A 115 9.47 -6.78 8.96
C SER A 115 9.45 -5.52 8.10
N ALA A 116 9.11 -5.67 6.81
CA ALA A 116 8.87 -4.54 5.95
C ALA A 116 7.88 -4.88 4.82
N LEU A 117 7.02 -3.93 4.49
CA LEU A 117 6.24 -3.92 3.25
C LEU A 117 6.70 -2.70 2.45
N HIS A 118 7.42 -2.95 1.36
CA HIS A 118 7.85 -1.89 0.44
C HIS A 118 6.83 -1.78 -0.69
N ILE A 119 6.30 -0.58 -0.89
CA ILE A 119 5.37 -0.25 -1.96
C ILE A 119 6.08 0.76 -2.87
N ASP A 120 6.50 0.28 -4.05
CA ASP A 120 6.99 1.13 -5.13
C ASP A 120 5.77 1.77 -5.81
N VAL A 121 5.52 3.05 -5.55
CA VAL A 121 4.40 3.81 -6.15
C VAL A 121 4.89 4.44 -7.45
N ARG A 122 4.49 3.85 -8.59
CA ARG A 122 4.91 4.30 -9.93
C ARG A 122 3.80 5.09 -10.62
N LEU A 123 4.08 6.34 -10.98
CA LEU A 123 3.17 7.22 -11.70
C LEU A 123 3.36 7.07 -13.21
N PHE A 124 2.25 6.92 -13.94
CA PHE A 124 2.21 6.80 -15.39
C PHE A 124 1.19 7.77 -16.00
N GLY A 125 1.50 8.26 -17.20
CA GLY A 125 0.60 9.07 -17.99
C GLY A 125 0.49 10.51 -17.48
N HIS A 126 -0.64 11.11 -17.83
CA HIS A 126 -0.90 12.54 -17.66
C HIS A 126 -1.55 12.86 -16.32
N MET A 127 -1.50 14.14 -15.95
CA MET A 127 -2.27 14.68 -14.83
C MET A 127 -3.77 14.68 -15.11
N PHE A 128 -4.58 14.73 -14.06
CA PHE A 128 -6.03 14.85 -14.18
C PHE A 128 -6.47 16.06 -15.01
N THR A 129 -7.33 15.78 -16.00
CA THR A 129 -8.03 16.80 -16.77
C THR A 129 -9.27 17.32 -16.04
N SER A 130 -9.81 18.45 -16.49
CA SER A 130 -11.08 18.98 -15.98
C SER A 130 -12.24 18.01 -16.23
N ASN A 131 -12.26 17.33 -17.38
CA ASN A 131 -13.22 16.26 -17.68
C ASN A 131 -13.09 15.09 -16.72
N ASP A 132 -11.87 14.63 -16.39
CA ASP A 132 -11.69 13.55 -15.40
C ASP A 132 -12.27 13.94 -14.04
N VAL A 133 -12.05 15.20 -13.63
CA VAL A 133 -12.61 15.75 -12.39
C VAL A 133 -14.14 15.83 -12.47
N GLN A 134 -14.72 16.23 -13.61
CA GLN A 134 -16.16 16.28 -13.81
C GLN A 134 -16.79 14.88 -13.80
N GLU A 135 -16.21 13.92 -14.51
CA GLU A 135 -16.64 12.53 -14.50
C GLU A 135 -16.57 11.96 -13.09
N ARG A 136 -15.47 12.23 -12.37
CA ARG A 136 -15.32 11.85 -10.97
C ARG A 136 -16.38 12.48 -10.07
N ARG A 137 -16.76 13.73 -10.32
CA ARG A 137 -17.86 14.41 -9.60
C ARG A 137 -19.22 13.80 -9.92
N ALA A 138 -19.51 13.55 -11.20
CA ALA A 138 -20.75 12.91 -11.63
C ALA A 138 -20.89 11.50 -11.03
N ARG A 139 -19.77 10.84 -10.72
CA ARG A 139 -19.70 9.55 -10.02
C ARG A 139 -19.81 9.67 -8.48
N ARG A 140 -19.93 10.86 -7.86
CA ARG A 140 -19.86 11.03 -6.39
C ARG A 140 -21.08 10.47 -5.65
N TYR A 141 -20.79 9.53 -4.74
CA TYR A 141 -21.36 9.52 -3.38
C TYR A 141 -20.52 10.45 -2.47
N ARG A 142 -21.15 10.99 -1.41
CA ARG A 142 -20.55 11.96 -0.45
C ARG A 142 -19.19 11.47 0.07
N GLY A 143 -18.14 12.31 0.00
CA GLY A 143 -16.87 12.10 0.71
C GLY A 143 -15.71 11.49 -0.09
N ASN A 144 -15.78 11.50 -1.43
CA ASN A 144 -14.80 10.87 -2.32
C ASN A 144 -13.38 11.50 -2.22
N ASN A 145 -12.51 10.91 -1.38
CA ASN A 145 -11.13 11.34 -1.10
C ASN A 145 -10.10 10.70 -2.05
N GLY A 146 -10.02 11.17 -3.29
CA GLY A 146 -8.76 11.06 -4.04
C GLY A 146 -8.29 9.63 -4.35
N LEU A 147 -7.04 9.55 -4.80
CA LEU A 147 -6.25 8.30 -4.81
C LEU A 147 -6.05 7.75 -3.39
N SER A 148 -6.08 8.61 -2.37
CA SER A 148 -5.88 8.25 -0.96
C SER A 148 -6.92 7.25 -0.44
N ARG A 149 -8.19 7.36 -0.86
CA ARG A 149 -9.21 6.39 -0.48
C ARG A 149 -8.94 5.01 -1.07
N PHE A 150 -8.50 4.92 -2.33
CA PHE A 150 -8.13 3.63 -2.93
C PHE A 150 -6.93 3.02 -2.23
N PHE A 151 -5.94 3.85 -1.90
CA PHE A 151 -4.79 3.40 -1.15
C PHE A 151 -5.21 2.86 0.22
N TYR A 152 -6.10 3.54 0.94
CA TYR A 152 -6.65 3.04 2.20
C TYR A 152 -7.31 1.68 2.03
N GLU A 153 -8.23 1.55 1.07
CA GLU A 153 -8.98 0.31 0.85
C GLU A 153 -8.04 -0.85 0.47
N PHE A 154 -7.02 -0.57 -0.34
CA PHE A 154 -5.95 -1.52 -0.62
C PHE A 154 -5.19 -1.92 0.65
N LEU A 155 -4.77 -0.93 1.44
CA LEU A 155 -3.97 -1.14 2.64
C LEU A 155 -4.76 -1.93 3.68
N GLU A 156 -5.99 -1.51 3.98
CA GLU A 156 -6.92 -2.20 4.87
C GLU A 156 -7.11 -3.65 4.44
N ARG A 157 -7.40 -3.91 3.17
CA ARG A 157 -7.51 -5.28 2.64
C ARG A 157 -6.22 -6.08 2.84
N SER A 158 -5.07 -5.47 2.58
CA SER A 158 -3.77 -6.14 2.71
C SER A 158 -3.42 -6.45 4.16
N LEU A 159 -3.79 -5.57 5.09
CA LEU A 159 -3.62 -5.77 6.52
C LEU A 159 -4.59 -6.81 7.10
N LEU A 160 -5.81 -6.89 6.56
CA LEU A 160 -6.81 -7.88 6.98
C LEU A 160 -6.52 -9.26 6.39
N TYR A 161 -6.11 -9.36 5.13
CA TYR A 161 -6.11 -10.64 4.40
C TYR A 161 -4.77 -11.04 3.79
N GLY A 162 -3.78 -10.14 3.78
CA GLY A 162 -2.46 -10.37 3.22
C GLY A 162 -2.42 -10.30 1.69
N THR A 163 -1.41 -10.95 1.11
CA THR A 163 -1.29 -11.11 -0.34
C THR A 163 -2.46 -11.98 -0.81
N LEU A 164 -3.24 -11.48 -1.78
CA LEU A 164 -4.37 -12.16 -2.40
C LEU A 164 -4.06 -13.65 -2.61
N ASP A 165 -4.87 -14.55 -2.04
CA ASP A 165 -5.60 -15.51 -2.86
C ASP A 165 -6.63 -16.31 -2.05
N LYS A 166 -7.58 -16.87 -2.79
CA LYS A 166 -8.90 -17.41 -2.45
C LYS A 166 -9.98 -16.36 -2.70
N LYS A 167 -10.40 -16.29 -3.97
CA LYS A 167 -11.84 -16.29 -4.25
C LYS A 167 -12.45 -17.32 -3.31
N GLY A 168 -13.16 -16.87 -2.27
CA GLY A 168 -14.10 -17.75 -1.59
C GLY A 168 -15.06 -18.23 -2.67
N SER A 169 -14.88 -19.47 -3.12
CA SER A 169 -15.74 -20.10 -4.13
C SER A 169 -17.17 -20.34 -3.63
N SER A 170 -17.49 -19.84 -2.45
CA SER A 170 -18.80 -19.72 -1.83
C SER A 170 -18.73 -18.49 -0.94
N GLY A 171 -19.83 -17.74 -0.77
CA GLY A 171 -19.92 -16.48 -0.01
C GLY A 171 -19.61 -16.60 1.50
N ILE A 172 -18.47 -17.19 1.85
CA ILE A 172 -17.92 -17.29 3.19
C ILE A 172 -17.16 -15.99 3.45
N SER A 173 -17.48 -15.33 4.54
CA SER A 173 -16.77 -14.17 5.07
C SER A 173 -15.26 -14.45 5.09
N LEU A 174 -14.48 -13.59 4.43
CA LEU A 174 -13.02 -13.66 4.53
C LEU A 174 -12.61 -13.46 6.00
N GLU A 175 -11.94 -14.45 6.58
CA GLU A 175 -11.40 -14.40 7.93
C GLU A 175 -10.23 -13.42 7.99
N ASP A 176 -10.22 -12.58 9.03
CA ASP A 176 -9.12 -11.67 9.32
C ASP A 176 -7.86 -12.45 9.74
N ARG A 177 -6.78 -12.28 8.96
CA ARG A 177 -5.48 -12.92 9.16
C ARG A 177 -4.56 -12.12 10.07
N VAL A 178 -4.96 -10.91 10.46
CA VAL A 178 -4.21 -10.08 11.41
C VAL A 178 -2.78 -9.84 10.93
N ILE A 179 -2.64 -9.34 9.71
CA ILE A 179 -1.32 -9.05 9.13
C ILE A 179 -0.76 -7.78 9.75
N THR A 180 0.44 -7.88 10.32
CA THR A 180 1.17 -6.75 10.87
C THR A 180 2.46 -6.47 10.10
N VAL A 181 2.84 -5.19 10.09
CA VAL A 181 3.95 -4.65 9.32
C VAL A 181 4.78 -3.75 10.22
N GLU A 182 6.01 -4.14 10.51
CA GLU A 182 6.92 -3.33 11.33
C GLU A 182 7.27 -2.01 10.62
N ASN A 183 7.58 -2.06 9.32
CA ASN A 183 7.94 -0.89 8.52
C ASN A 183 7.19 -0.89 7.19
N LEU A 184 6.21 0.00 7.04
CA LEU A 184 5.59 0.30 5.76
C LEU A 184 6.43 1.35 5.05
N VAL A 185 6.87 1.06 3.83
CA VAL A 185 7.72 1.95 3.05
C VAL A 185 6.99 2.29 1.75
N LEU A 186 6.71 3.57 1.51
CA LEU A 186 6.07 4.07 0.29
C LEU A 186 7.10 4.87 -0.50
N ASP A 187 7.52 4.39 -1.67
CA ASP A 187 8.51 5.06 -2.51
C ASP A 187 7.86 5.57 -3.81
N PHE A 188 7.68 6.89 -3.90
CA PHE A 188 7.02 7.55 -5.01
C PHE A 188 8.01 7.84 -6.12
N ARG A 189 7.69 7.39 -7.33
CA ARG A 189 8.53 7.52 -8.51
C ARG A 189 7.71 7.85 -9.75
N SER A 190 8.29 8.64 -10.64
CA SER A 190 7.74 8.77 -11.99
C SER A 190 8.25 7.60 -12.82
N ALA A 191 7.33 6.86 -13.43
CA ALA A 191 7.64 5.85 -14.44
C ALA A 191 7.23 6.32 -15.85
N GLU A 192 6.73 7.55 -15.96
CA GLU A 192 6.43 8.19 -17.23
C GLU A 192 7.74 8.65 -17.89
N THR A 193 7.85 8.39 -19.20
CA THR A 193 9.06 8.66 -19.99
C THR A 193 8.81 9.65 -21.12
N LYS A 194 7.54 9.89 -21.48
CA LYS A 194 7.15 10.70 -22.62
C LYS A 194 6.71 12.11 -22.25
N LEU A 195 6.09 12.25 -21.08
CA LEU A 195 5.55 13.53 -20.64
C LEU A 195 6.52 14.20 -19.66
N PRO A 196 6.81 15.50 -19.84
CA PRO A 196 7.58 16.27 -18.87
C PRO A 196 6.77 16.52 -17.59
N PHE A 197 7.46 16.93 -16.53
CA PHE A 197 6.80 17.49 -15.36
C PHE A 197 6.22 18.89 -15.65
N PRO A 198 5.22 19.34 -14.88
CA PRO A 198 4.62 20.66 -15.02
C PRO A 198 5.65 21.77 -14.87
N PRO A 199 5.43 22.92 -15.52
CA PRO A 199 6.27 24.10 -15.36
C PRO A 199 6.24 24.60 -13.90
N SER A 200 7.22 25.42 -13.53
CA SER A 200 7.44 25.85 -12.13
C SER A 200 6.36 26.77 -11.57
N ASP A 201 5.57 27.40 -12.44
CA ASP A 201 4.41 28.21 -12.09
C ASP A 201 3.18 27.37 -11.73
N MET A 202 3.15 26.08 -12.08
CA MET A 202 2.15 25.14 -11.60
C MET A 202 2.64 24.46 -10.32
N ASP A 203 2.03 24.80 -9.20
CA ASP A 203 2.42 24.29 -7.88
C ASP A 203 1.57 23.10 -7.38
N TYR A 204 1.97 22.58 -6.23
CA TYR A 204 1.24 21.52 -5.54
C TYR A 204 -0.20 21.91 -5.16
N SER A 205 -0.44 23.17 -4.81
CA SER A 205 -1.77 23.66 -4.42
C SER A 205 -2.73 23.59 -5.61
N ASP A 206 -2.27 23.98 -6.80
CA ASP A 206 -3.08 23.95 -8.01
C ASP A 206 -3.44 22.53 -8.44
N TRP A 207 -2.49 21.61 -8.32
CA TRP A 207 -2.76 20.18 -8.50
C TRP A 207 -3.72 19.64 -7.43
N MET A 208 -3.49 19.96 -6.15
CA MET A 208 -4.31 19.49 -5.03
C MET A 208 -5.77 19.93 -5.16
N LYS A 209 -6.03 21.20 -5.55
CA LYS A 209 -7.40 21.71 -5.77
C LYS A 209 -8.18 20.84 -6.76
N LYS A 210 -7.50 20.29 -7.78
CA LYS A 210 -8.07 19.37 -8.77
C LYS A 210 -8.35 17.99 -8.18
N ASP A 211 -7.39 17.38 -7.46
CA ASP A 211 -7.55 16.03 -6.89
C ASP A 211 -8.71 15.93 -5.88
N PHE A 212 -8.87 16.93 -5.01
CA PHE A 212 -10.02 16.97 -4.07
C PHE A 212 -11.35 17.31 -4.74
N GLY A 213 -11.33 17.67 -6.03
CA GLY A 213 -12.49 18.07 -6.81
C GLY A 213 -13.25 19.24 -6.18
N ASN A 214 -12.57 20.13 -5.46
CA ASN A 214 -13.14 21.35 -4.88
C ASN A 214 -13.11 22.50 -5.91
N SER A 215 -13.99 22.46 -6.92
CA SER A 215 -14.11 23.56 -7.91
C SER A 215 -14.87 24.78 -7.42
N ARG A 216 -15.21 24.91 -6.12
CA ARG A 216 -15.74 26.20 -5.65
C ARG A 216 -14.78 27.36 -5.95
N PHE A 217 -13.52 27.07 -6.30
CA PHE A 217 -12.49 28.01 -6.68
C PHE A 217 -12.01 27.91 -8.14
N SER A 218 -12.56 27.04 -8.99
CA SER A 218 -12.09 26.87 -10.38
C SER A 218 -13.17 27.28 -11.38
N ASN A 219 -13.41 28.59 -11.49
CA ASN A 219 -14.04 29.17 -12.69
C ASN A 219 -13.05 29.29 -13.86
N GLU A 220 -11.77 29.04 -13.61
CA GLU A 220 -10.75 29.00 -14.65
C GLU A 220 -10.69 27.60 -15.25
N GLN A 221 -11.23 27.47 -16.46
CA GLN A 221 -10.85 26.41 -17.37
C GLN A 221 -9.35 26.51 -17.60
N VAL A 222 -8.54 25.90 -16.75
CA VAL A 222 -7.22 25.45 -17.20
C VAL A 222 -7.52 24.58 -18.41
N ASP A 223 -6.96 24.99 -19.55
CA ASP A 223 -7.22 24.36 -20.85
C ASP A 223 -7.02 22.84 -20.70
N GLU A 224 -8.01 22.05 -21.07
CA GLU A 224 -7.97 20.59 -20.86
C GLU A 224 -6.75 19.97 -21.57
N ASP A 225 -6.36 20.61 -22.67
CA ASP A 225 -5.17 20.30 -23.45
C ASP A 225 -3.86 20.54 -22.69
N GLU A 226 -3.86 21.33 -21.61
CA GLU A 226 -2.65 21.62 -20.83
C GLU A 226 -2.32 20.52 -19.82
N ALA A 227 -3.32 19.96 -19.13
CA ALA A 227 -3.09 18.85 -18.19
C ALA A 227 -2.59 17.57 -18.89
N LEU A 228 -3.03 17.35 -20.14
CA LEU A 228 -2.59 16.24 -20.99
C LEU A 228 -1.10 16.31 -21.37
N LYS A 229 -0.46 17.49 -21.26
CA LYS A 229 0.95 17.70 -21.64
C LYS A 229 1.94 17.28 -20.57
N TYR A 230 1.49 17.07 -19.33
CA TYR A 230 2.38 16.88 -18.19
C TYR A 230 2.07 15.61 -17.40
N THR A 231 3.11 15.04 -16.79
CA THR A 231 2.98 13.96 -15.81
C THR A 231 3.15 14.49 -14.39
N THR A 232 2.53 13.83 -13.42
CA THR A 232 2.54 14.28 -12.03
C THR A 232 3.93 14.16 -11.40
N ARG A 233 4.32 15.20 -10.67
CA ARG A 233 5.52 15.20 -9.82
C ARG A 233 5.34 14.20 -8.66
N PRO A 234 6.25 13.22 -8.44
CA PRO A 234 6.12 12.22 -7.38
C PRO A 234 5.99 12.78 -5.97
N GLU A 235 6.53 13.97 -5.74
CA GLU A 235 6.47 14.71 -4.48
C GLU A 235 5.03 15.10 -4.09
N TRP A 236 4.18 15.34 -5.08
CA TRP A 236 2.80 15.81 -4.88
C TRP A 236 1.88 14.74 -4.26
N PRO A 237 1.75 13.51 -4.82
CA PRO A 237 0.96 12.47 -4.18
C PRO A 237 1.56 12.05 -2.84
N LEU A 238 2.88 12.09 -2.65
CA LEU A 238 3.49 11.89 -1.33
C LEU A 238 2.95 12.91 -0.33
N CYS A 239 2.99 14.21 -0.67
CA CYS A 239 2.51 15.26 0.23
C CYS A 239 1.02 15.08 0.59
N THR A 240 0.20 14.72 -0.40
CA THR A 240 -1.24 14.44 -0.18
C THR A 240 -1.43 13.23 0.71
N TRP A 241 -0.72 12.13 0.47
CA TRP A 241 -0.87 10.91 1.26
C TRP A 241 -0.30 11.06 2.67
N SER A 242 0.77 11.83 2.85
CA SER A 242 1.30 12.21 4.15
C SER A 242 0.28 13.02 4.95
N THR A 243 -0.31 14.05 4.33
CA THR A 243 -1.35 14.87 4.96
C THR A 243 -2.60 14.05 5.28
N TRP A 244 -3.02 13.19 4.35
CA TRP A 244 -4.17 12.32 4.54
C TRP A 244 -3.90 11.29 5.65
N LEU A 245 -2.77 10.59 5.65
CA LEU A 245 -2.41 9.62 6.69
C LEU A 245 -2.37 10.31 8.06
N ARG A 246 -1.76 11.49 8.17
CA ARG A 246 -1.82 12.31 9.39
C ARG A 246 -3.26 12.62 9.80
N GLY A 247 -4.11 13.01 8.86
CA GLY A 247 -5.54 13.26 9.10
C GLY A 247 -6.30 12.03 9.59
N MET A 248 -5.97 10.84 9.07
CA MET A 248 -6.56 9.57 9.49
C MET A 248 -6.06 9.12 10.86
N THR A 249 -4.84 9.52 11.22
CA THR A 249 -4.23 9.22 12.51
C THR A 249 -4.51 10.27 13.59
N ILE A 250 -5.16 11.39 13.26
CA ILE A 250 -5.62 12.40 14.24
C ILE A 250 -6.89 11.91 14.95
N MET A 251 -6.81 11.83 16.27
CA MET A 251 -7.76 11.13 17.15
C MET A 251 -8.87 12.09 17.65
N ARG A 252 -9.84 12.44 16.79
CA ARG A 252 -10.89 13.45 17.11
C ARG A 252 -12.29 13.22 16.48
N ASN A 253 -12.90 12.03 16.51
CA ASN A 253 -14.36 11.73 16.36
C ASN A 253 -14.89 10.88 15.18
N ILE A 254 -14.30 10.87 13.97
CA ILE A 254 -14.93 10.15 12.81
C ILE A 254 -13.93 9.27 12.05
N ASN A 255 -12.65 9.61 12.07
CA ASN A 255 -11.60 8.80 11.45
C ASN A 255 -11.18 7.60 12.30
N GLU A 256 -11.76 7.44 13.49
CA GLU A 256 -11.39 6.44 14.50
C GLU A 256 -11.49 5.01 13.96
N MET A 257 -12.53 4.71 13.18
CA MET A 257 -12.70 3.39 12.55
C MET A 257 -11.63 3.07 11.51
N TYR A 258 -11.06 4.09 10.88
CA TYR A 258 -10.09 3.90 9.79
C TYR A 258 -8.64 3.94 10.29
N GLY A 259 -8.36 4.81 11.27
CA GLY A 259 -7.04 4.95 11.87
C GLY A 259 -6.67 3.76 12.76
N GLY A 260 -7.65 3.15 13.46
CA GLY A 260 -7.42 2.05 14.41
C GLY A 260 -6.66 0.89 13.78
N LEU A 261 -7.06 0.43 12.58
CA LEU A 261 -6.38 -0.66 11.89
C LEU A 261 -4.91 -0.33 11.55
N ILE A 262 -4.64 0.90 11.13
CA ILE A 262 -3.29 1.38 10.81
C ILE A 262 -2.44 1.40 12.08
N TYR A 263 -2.97 1.95 13.18
CA TYR A 263 -2.29 1.98 14.48
C TYR A 263 -2.10 0.60 15.10
N GLU A 264 -3.02 -0.35 14.92
CA GLU A 264 -2.86 -1.70 15.47
C GLU A 264 -1.80 -2.50 14.72
N ARG A 265 -1.70 -2.30 13.40
CA ARG A 265 -0.99 -3.24 12.52
C ARG A 265 0.28 -2.71 11.90
N ILE A 266 0.54 -1.41 11.94
CA ILE A 266 1.74 -0.82 11.33
C ILE A 266 2.63 -0.20 12.42
N GLY A 267 3.92 -0.54 12.41
CA GLY A 267 4.94 0.04 13.29
C GLY A 267 5.25 1.47 12.88
N THR A 268 5.95 1.61 11.74
CA THR A 268 6.34 2.89 11.15
C THR A 268 5.88 3.00 9.70
N ILE A 269 5.66 4.23 9.23
CA ILE A 269 5.42 4.54 7.82
C ILE A 269 6.53 5.48 7.34
N SER A 270 7.36 5.01 6.42
CA SER A 270 8.37 5.82 5.75
C SER A 270 7.92 6.16 4.34
N MET A 271 8.06 7.43 3.95
CA MET A 271 7.72 7.91 2.60
C MET A 271 8.96 8.48 1.93
N LEU A 272 9.17 8.07 0.69
CA LEU A 272 10.36 8.36 -0.10
C LEU A 272 9.97 8.92 -1.46
N VAL A 273 10.86 9.70 -2.05
CA VAL A 273 10.80 10.10 -3.45
C VAL A 273 12.07 9.62 -4.12
N ASN A 274 11.94 8.79 -5.15
CA ASN A 274 13.08 8.23 -5.88
C ASN A 274 14.13 7.57 -4.96
N GLY A 275 13.68 6.89 -3.90
CA GLY A 275 14.54 6.26 -2.89
C GLY A 275 15.18 7.22 -1.87
N GLY A 276 14.97 8.53 -1.97
CA GLY A 276 15.34 9.50 -0.94
C GLY A 276 14.26 9.61 0.14
N LEU A 277 14.65 9.54 1.41
CA LEU A 277 13.70 9.64 2.53
C LEU A 277 13.20 11.07 2.71
N GLU A 278 11.88 11.27 2.63
CA GLU A 278 11.23 12.57 2.83
C GLU A 278 10.64 12.72 4.23
N THR A 279 9.94 11.68 4.71
CA THR A 279 9.33 11.70 6.04
C THR A 279 9.14 10.30 6.59
N THR A 280 9.17 10.19 7.92
CA THR A 280 8.78 8.98 8.65
C THR A 280 7.75 9.34 9.70
N VAL A 281 6.74 8.49 9.84
CA VAL A 281 5.73 8.56 10.89
C VAL A 281 5.91 7.32 11.78
N ASP A 282 6.32 7.54 13.01
CA ASP A 282 6.33 6.49 14.04
C ASP A 282 4.95 6.43 14.69
N LEU A 283 4.16 5.43 14.35
CA LEU A 283 2.79 5.30 14.86
C LEU A 283 2.76 4.96 16.35
N THR A 284 3.79 4.31 16.90
CA THR A 284 3.88 4.12 18.36
C THR A 284 4.09 5.47 19.04
N GLY A 285 5.06 6.25 18.57
CA GLY A 285 5.35 7.57 19.11
C GLY A 285 4.19 8.55 18.99
N GLU A 286 3.45 8.53 17.87
CA GLU A 286 2.26 9.38 17.70
C GLU A 286 1.12 8.97 18.63
N LEU A 287 0.88 7.66 18.81
CA LEU A 287 -0.17 7.16 19.70
C LEU A 287 0.13 7.52 21.17
N ALA A 288 1.39 7.46 21.59
CA ALA A 288 1.82 7.81 22.95
C ALA A 288 1.57 9.29 23.31
N LYS A 289 1.52 10.19 22.32
CA LYS A 289 1.25 11.62 22.53
C LYS A 289 -0.24 11.91 22.71
N VAL A 290 -1.11 10.94 22.45
CA VAL A 290 -2.55 11.19 22.46
C VAL A 290 -3.04 11.17 23.89
N HIS A 291 -3.58 12.32 24.29
CA HIS A 291 -4.17 12.49 25.60
C HIS A 291 -5.60 11.99 25.57
N VAL A 292 -5.86 10.99 26.41
CA VAL A 292 -7.18 10.41 26.64
C VAL A 292 -7.94 11.39 27.57
N TYR A 293 -8.85 12.17 27.01
CA TYR A 293 -9.63 13.18 27.74
C TYR A 293 -11.13 12.86 27.82
N SER A 294 -11.62 11.83 27.13
CA SER A 294 -13.05 11.56 26.94
C SER A 294 -13.39 10.06 27.03
N PRO A 295 -14.58 9.67 27.51
CA PRO A 295 -15.09 8.30 27.40
C PRO A 295 -15.25 7.79 25.95
N LEU A 296 -15.08 8.65 24.94
CA LEU A 296 -14.93 8.25 23.54
C LEU A 296 -13.57 7.60 23.23
N ASP A 297 -12.63 7.60 24.18
CA ASP A 297 -11.27 7.07 24.00
C ASP A 297 -11.16 5.55 24.23
N THR A 298 -12.28 4.84 24.37
CA THR A 298 -12.33 3.37 24.46
C THR A 298 -11.66 2.69 23.26
N TRP A 299 -11.71 3.30 22.08
CA TRP A 299 -11.00 2.78 20.92
C TRP A 299 -9.48 2.90 21.07
N VAL A 300 -8.97 3.96 21.71
CA VAL A 300 -7.53 4.16 21.94
C VAL A 300 -6.99 3.04 22.81
N GLU A 301 -7.69 2.75 23.91
CA GLU A 301 -7.36 1.63 24.78
C GLU A 301 -7.44 0.30 24.03
N THR A 302 -8.49 0.10 23.22
CA THR A 302 -8.65 -1.13 22.41
C THR A 302 -7.52 -1.30 21.39
N THR A 303 -7.15 -0.23 20.69
CA THR A 303 -6.07 -0.19 19.71
C THR A 303 -4.71 -0.38 20.38
N LEU A 304 -4.49 0.20 21.55
CA LEU A 304 -3.28 -0.03 22.34
C LEU A 304 -3.15 -1.50 22.76
N VAL A 305 -4.22 -2.09 23.28
CA VAL A 305 -4.26 -3.51 23.65
C VAL A 305 -4.05 -4.41 22.43
N GLY A 306 -4.69 -4.11 21.30
CA GLY A 306 -4.49 -4.83 20.04
C GLY A 306 -3.05 -4.75 19.54
N ARG A 307 -2.46 -3.54 19.59
CA ARG A 307 -1.07 -3.29 19.19
C ARG A 307 -0.08 -4.07 20.06
N GLU A 308 -0.27 -4.09 21.38
CA GLU A 308 0.54 -4.87 22.31
C GLU A 308 0.38 -6.39 22.04
N ALA A 309 -0.85 -6.87 21.84
CA ALA A 309 -1.13 -8.26 21.50
C ALA A 309 -0.44 -8.70 20.19
N HIS A 310 -0.15 -7.76 19.30
CA HIS A 310 0.58 -8.00 18.06
C HIS A 310 2.10 -7.89 18.19
N GLY A 311 2.61 -7.52 19.36
CA GLY A 311 4.05 -7.47 19.69
C GLY A 311 4.73 -6.16 19.30
N PHE A 312 3.96 -5.10 19.08
CA PHE A 312 4.52 -3.75 18.95
C PHE A 312 4.83 -3.15 20.33
N PRO A 313 5.88 -2.32 20.45
CA PRO A 313 6.22 -1.68 21.72
C PRO A 313 5.08 -0.77 22.18
N PHE A 314 4.78 -0.87 23.47
CA PHE A 314 3.79 -0.08 24.19
C PHE A 314 4.52 1.01 24.99
N VAL A 315 4.01 2.25 24.91
CA VAL A 315 4.46 3.38 25.74
C VAL A 315 3.20 3.96 26.37
N GLN A 316 3.09 3.96 27.69
CA GLN A 316 1.95 4.62 28.33
C GLN A 316 2.09 6.13 28.13
N PRO A 317 0.98 6.83 27.83
CA PRO A 317 0.99 8.30 27.75
C PRO A 317 1.56 8.97 29.01
N GLN A 318 1.41 8.34 30.19
CA GLN A 318 1.90 8.86 31.48
C GLN A 318 3.42 8.75 31.69
N ASP A 319 4.12 7.94 30.90
CA ASP A 319 5.56 7.72 31.04
C ASP A 319 6.40 8.82 30.36
N LEU A 320 5.78 9.68 29.53
CA LEU A 320 6.46 10.78 28.84
C LEU A 320 6.66 12.03 29.73
N ASP A 321 5.89 12.17 30.82
CA ASP A 321 5.99 13.31 31.75
C ASP A 321 7.01 13.10 32.89
N ARG A 322 7.77 11.99 32.87
CA ARG A 322 8.80 11.67 33.89
C ARG A 322 10.23 11.62 33.35
N GLY A 323 10.46 12.08 32.12
CA GLY A 323 11.75 12.08 31.42
C GLY A 323 12.53 13.38 31.52
#